data_AF-A0A3B9QL07-F1
#
_entry.id   AF-A0A3B9QL07-F1
#
_cell.length_a   1.000
_cell.length_b   1.000
_cell.length_c   1.000
_cell.angle_alpha   90.00
_cell.angle_beta   90.00
_cell.angle_gamma   90.00
#
_symmetry.space_group_name_H-M   'P 1'
#
loop_
_entity.id
_entity.type
_entity.pdbx_description
1 polymer ?
#
loop_
_entity_poly.entity_id
_entity_poly.type
_entity_poly.pdbx_seq_one_letter_code
_entity_poly.pdbx_strand_id
1 'polypeptide(L)'
;MGFHKMTAVKGSLHESQLLGTRIKEILRPTTWSEAVEIYGTLPNALPVAGATDLLLDLSRRADAGQSPPVTLIDLWGLQDCSHITLDTDEVVIGCGVTHNQIIDALDLDPALNILRMACLEIGAPQLRNRATVVGNIVTASPANDTISALISLNANVLIESIHGTREVSIREFFPGFRQTTLRESELVRSIKIPKWGPRTVGTWFKVGNRNAQAISVVHAGIVLKFDESTSSITKADVSIGSVSETVTVSKAVSDYLIGEELNVETSATAARIAANEISPIDDLRASAVYRTAVTETALRRALINLSKFSTLQPRSTPLLGWVSARPTPPQKALSTTTSVSCTINGSNVAAEIGDHSTLLEWLRANASTGTKEGCAEGECGACTVQLNGAAVTSCLIPTAQADGGSVVTVEGLANGQNLHPVQTKFLDKFAVQCGFCTPGFLVAAASLCDENDSPSDEDIQAGLAGNLCRCTGYYSIVEALNGLSVNSESS
;
A
#
# COMPACT_ATOMS: atom_id res chain seq x y z
N MET A 1 35.85 -22.01 -8.34
CA MET A 1 35.23 -21.72 -7.03
C MET A 1 36.31 -21.21 -6.08
N GLY A 2 36.61 -19.92 -6.13
CA GLY A 2 37.51 -19.29 -5.17
C GLY A 2 36.67 -18.73 -4.03
N PHE A 3 36.63 -19.42 -2.89
CA PHE A 3 36.09 -18.83 -1.67
C PHE A 3 36.99 -17.66 -1.27
N HIS A 4 36.51 -16.42 -1.43
CA HIS A 4 37.13 -15.27 -0.80
C HIS A 4 37.08 -15.48 0.72
N LYS A 5 38.23 -15.80 1.32
CA LYS A 5 38.41 -15.68 2.77
C LYS A 5 38.47 -14.20 3.10
N MET A 6 37.31 -13.58 3.31
CA MET A 6 37.24 -12.31 4.03
C MET A 6 37.55 -12.62 5.50
N THR A 7 38.60 -12.01 6.03
CA THR A 7 38.95 -12.05 7.44
C THR A 7 37.87 -11.33 8.24
N ALA A 8 36.85 -12.07 8.69
CA ALA A 8 35.86 -11.54 9.61
C ALA A 8 36.55 -11.17 10.94
N VAL A 9 36.38 -9.93 11.36
CA VAL A 9 36.90 -9.44 12.65
C VAL A 9 36.12 -10.15 13.75
N LYS A 10 36.82 -10.74 14.73
CA LYS A 10 36.17 -11.47 15.83
C LYS A 10 35.24 -10.50 16.59
N GLY A 11 33.93 -10.76 16.54
CA GLY A 11 32.90 -9.89 17.13
C GLY A 11 32.10 -9.03 16.15
N SER A 12 32.42 -9.05 14.84
CA SER A 12 31.54 -8.46 13.84
C SER A 12 30.32 -9.35 13.58
N LEU A 13 29.16 -8.72 13.38
CA LEU A 13 27.96 -9.39 12.88
C LEU A 13 28.26 -10.12 11.55
N HIS A 14 27.61 -11.25 11.32
CA HIS A 14 27.66 -11.93 10.03
C HIS A 14 27.15 -10.96 8.94
N GLU A 15 27.63 -11.07 7.70
CA GLU A 15 27.23 -10.14 6.63
C GLU A 15 25.70 -10.07 6.45
N SER A 16 25.02 -11.21 6.55
CA SER A 16 23.55 -11.31 6.55
C SER A 16 22.85 -10.72 7.80
N GLN A 17 23.61 -10.21 8.77
CA GLN A 17 23.13 -9.55 9.99
C GLN A 17 23.54 -8.07 10.01
N LEU A 18 24.31 -7.60 9.01
CA LEU A 18 24.65 -6.19 8.88
C LEU A 18 23.42 -5.42 8.40
N LEU A 19 23.18 -4.24 8.97
CA LEU A 19 22.05 -3.39 8.62
C LEU A 19 22.14 -2.96 7.16
N GLY A 20 21.14 -3.36 6.37
CA GLY A 20 21.20 -3.44 4.90
C GLY A 20 20.88 -2.14 4.15
N THR A 21 20.86 -0.97 4.79
CA THR A 21 20.68 0.29 4.07
C THR A 21 21.44 1.41 4.76
N ARG A 22 22.11 2.27 3.98
CA ARG A 22 22.77 3.47 4.51
C ARG A 22 22.08 4.70 3.95
N ILE A 23 21.02 5.15 4.61
CA ILE A 23 20.48 6.48 4.32
C ILE A 23 21.47 7.49 4.91
N LYS A 24 22.09 8.30 4.06
CA LYS A 24 23.06 9.32 4.48
C LYS A 24 22.36 10.49 5.16
N GLU A 25 21.31 10.96 4.50
CA GLU A 25 20.62 12.19 4.83
C GLU A 25 19.18 12.14 4.31
N ILE A 26 18.27 12.76 5.04
CA ILE A 26 16.85 12.92 4.69
C ILE A 26 16.53 14.40 4.76
N LEU A 27 16.23 14.97 3.59
CA LEU A 27 15.80 16.35 3.42
C LEU A 27 14.28 16.42 3.62
N ARG A 28 13.80 17.40 4.39
CA ARG A 28 12.40 17.50 4.81
C ARG A 28 11.80 18.83 4.36
N PRO A 29 11.39 18.94 3.08
CA PRO A 29 10.75 20.16 2.60
C PRO A 29 9.50 20.47 3.42
N THR A 30 9.26 21.75 3.62
CA THR A 30 8.14 22.31 4.39
C THR A 30 6.95 22.63 3.49
N THR A 31 7.23 22.83 2.20
CA THR A 31 6.26 23.12 1.15
C THR A 31 6.59 22.29 -0.10
N TRP A 32 5.59 22.11 -0.95
CA TRP A 32 5.81 21.45 -2.24
C TRP A 32 6.78 22.19 -3.15
N SER A 33 6.72 23.52 -3.20
CA SER A 33 7.65 24.33 -3.99
C SER A 33 9.11 24.09 -3.55
N GLU A 34 9.35 24.02 -2.24
CA GLU A 34 10.67 23.66 -1.70
C GLU A 34 11.09 22.24 -2.11
N ALA A 35 10.16 21.27 -2.09
CA ALA A 35 10.46 19.91 -2.53
C ALA A 35 10.91 19.85 -4.00
N VAL A 36 10.22 20.60 -4.87
CA VAL A 36 10.54 20.75 -6.29
C VAL A 36 11.90 21.44 -6.49
N GLU A 37 12.17 22.51 -5.76
CA GLU A 37 13.46 23.22 -5.79
C GLU A 37 14.62 22.31 -5.34
N ILE A 38 14.46 21.62 -4.20
CA ILE A 38 15.46 20.68 -3.70
C ILE A 38 15.76 19.62 -4.75
N TYR A 39 14.74 18.99 -5.34
CA TYR A 39 14.95 17.94 -6.33
C TYR A 39 15.59 18.46 -7.64
N GLY A 40 15.28 19.70 -8.03
CA GLY A 40 15.95 20.39 -9.14
C GLY A 40 17.44 20.64 -8.89
N THR A 41 17.84 20.90 -7.64
CA THR A 41 19.26 21.10 -7.27
C THR A 41 20.01 19.80 -6.98
N LEU A 42 19.29 18.73 -6.60
CA LEU A 42 19.84 17.44 -6.21
C LEU A 42 19.14 16.30 -6.97
N PRO A 43 19.34 16.18 -8.30
CA PRO A 43 18.65 15.17 -9.13
C PRO A 43 18.96 13.71 -8.74
N ASN A 44 20.07 13.47 -8.02
CA ASN A 44 20.44 12.15 -7.51
C ASN A 44 19.75 11.78 -6.19
N ALA A 45 19.04 12.72 -5.54
CA ALA A 45 18.28 12.43 -4.34
C ALA A 45 17.00 11.66 -4.71
N LEU A 46 16.52 10.80 -3.80
CA LEU A 46 15.37 9.94 -4.06
C LEU A 46 14.14 10.47 -3.32
N PRO A 47 13.09 10.89 -4.05
CA PRO A 47 11.82 11.25 -3.43
C PRO A 47 11.20 10.06 -2.69
N VAL A 48 10.70 10.29 -1.48
CA VAL A 48 10.07 9.25 -0.66
C VAL A 48 8.82 9.78 0.01
N ALA A 49 7.74 8.98 -0.02
CA ALA A 49 6.54 9.20 0.78
C ALA A 49 6.41 8.09 1.83
N GLY A 50 5.60 7.06 1.57
CA GLY A 50 5.40 5.93 2.48
C GLY A 50 6.61 5.00 2.65
N ALA A 51 7.58 5.06 1.72
CA ALA A 51 8.82 4.27 1.68
C ALA A 51 8.68 2.74 1.49
N THR A 52 7.44 2.23 1.36
CA THR A 52 7.12 0.79 1.34
C THR A 52 7.77 0.01 0.20
N ASP A 53 8.03 0.63 -0.95
CA ASP A 53 8.79 0.03 -2.05
C ASP A 53 10.27 0.44 -2.03
N LEU A 54 10.55 1.71 -1.73
CA LEU A 54 11.90 2.28 -1.84
C LEU A 54 12.89 1.61 -0.88
N LEU A 55 12.50 1.36 0.38
CA LEU A 55 13.39 0.72 1.34
C LEU A 55 13.71 -0.73 0.97
N LEU A 56 12.77 -1.45 0.36
CA LEU A 56 13.01 -2.80 -0.16
C LEU A 56 14.00 -2.78 -1.32
N ASP A 57 13.84 -1.84 -2.24
CA ASP A 57 14.74 -1.67 -3.37
C ASP A 57 16.16 -1.32 -2.90
N LEU A 58 16.29 -0.40 -1.94
CA LEU A 58 17.58 -0.05 -1.34
C LEU A 58 18.24 -1.23 -0.62
N SER A 59 17.48 -2.01 0.15
CA SER A 59 18.00 -3.21 0.83
C SER A 59 18.52 -4.24 -0.18
N ARG A 60 17.76 -4.53 -1.24
CA ARG A 60 18.16 -5.49 -2.27
C ARG A 60 19.40 -5.05 -3.05
N ARG A 61 19.57 -3.74 -3.29
CA ARG A 61 20.77 -3.18 -3.93
C ARG A 61 22.00 -3.31 -3.02
N ALA A 62 21.83 -3.09 -1.71
CA ALA A 62 22.90 -3.26 -0.74
C ALA A 62 23.37 -4.71 -0.65
N ASP A 63 22.45 -5.69 -0.62
CA ASP A 63 22.77 -7.12 -0.62
C ASP A 63 23.59 -7.55 -1.86
N ALA A 64 23.41 -6.86 -2.98
CA ALA A 64 24.20 -7.08 -4.20
C ALA A 64 25.60 -6.45 -4.15
N GLY A 65 26.04 -5.92 -3.00
CA GLY A 65 27.33 -5.27 -2.80
C GLY A 65 27.46 -3.93 -3.51
N GLN A 66 26.34 -3.34 -3.94
CA GLN A 66 26.28 -2.19 -4.83
C GLN A 66 25.30 -1.15 -4.30
N SER A 67 25.73 -0.24 -3.43
CA SER A 67 25.19 1.14 -3.41
C SER A 67 25.94 2.06 -2.43
N PRO A 68 26.31 3.28 -2.84
CA PRO A 68 26.71 4.32 -1.90
C PRO A 68 25.51 4.77 -1.06
N PRO A 69 25.76 5.41 0.11
CA PRO A 69 24.68 6.00 0.89
C PRO A 69 23.83 6.99 0.08
N VAL A 70 22.51 6.93 0.25
CA VAL A 70 21.55 7.75 -0.52
C VAL A 70 21.07 8.97 0.26
N THR A 71 20.65 10.02 -0.45
CA THR A 71 19.93 11.16 0.11
C THR A 71 18.45 11.05 -0.25
N LEU A 72 17.56 11.17 0.72
CA LEU A 72 16.11 11.11 0.49
C LEU A 72 15.49 12.51 0.55
N ILE A 73 14.42 12.72 -0.20
CA ILE A 73 13.53 13.90 -0.08
C ILE A 73 12.19 13.40 0.50
N ASP A 74 11.94 13.70 1.77
CA ASP A 74 10.75 13.24 2.51
C ASP A 74 9.52 14.07 2.18
N LEU A 75 8.67 13.54 1.29
CA LEU A 75 7.39 14.12 0.90
C LEU A 75 6.26 13.76 1.89
N TRP A 76 6.49 12.89 2.88
CA TRP A 76 5.45 12.40 3.77
C TRP A 76 4.81 13.51 4.61
N GLY A 77 5.61 14.51 4.99
CA GLY A 77 5.19 15.63 5.84
C GLY A 77 4.41 16.73 5.12
N LEU A 78 4.28 16.68 3.79
CA LEU A 78 3.60 17.69 2.99
C LEU A 78 2.08 17.51 3.07
N GLN A 79 1.44 18.30 3.94
CA GLN A 79 0.01 18.22 4.22
C GLN A 79 -0.84 18.61 3.00
N ASP A 80 -0.41 19.63 2.26
CA ASP A 80 -1.10 20.14 1.06
C ASP A 80 -1.22 19.10 -0.07
N CYS A 81 -0.41 18.04 -0.02
CA CYS A 81 -0.46 16.91 -0.94
C CYS A 81 -1.13 15.66 -0.34
N SER A 82 -1.61 15.70 0.89
CA SER A 82 -2.07 14.50 1.63
C SER A 82 -3.60 14.36 1.69
N HIS A 83 -4.31 15.05 0.80
CA HIS A 83 -5.78 15.11 0.78
C HIS A 83 -6.38 14.63 -0.55
N ILE A 84 -7.62 14.15 -0.48
CA ILE A 84 -8.50 13.94 -1.63
C ILE A 84 -9.38 15.18 -1.74
N THR A 85 -9.36 15.87 -2.89
CA THR A 85 -10.18 17.06 -3.13
C THR A 85 -11.16 16.81 -4.26
N LEU A 86 -12.36 17.39 -4.13
CA LEU A 86 -13.39 17.37 -5.15
C LEU A 86 -13.42 18.71 -5.87
N ASP A 87 -13.08 18.71 -7.15
CA ASP A 87 -13.27 19.85 -8.03
C ASP A 87 -14.61 19.73 -8.77
N THR A 88 -14.92 20.65 -9.68
CA THR A 88 -16.19 20.63 -10.43
C THR A 88 -16.35 19.33 -11.21
N ASP A 89 -15.34 18.96 -12.00
CA ASP A 89 -15.40 17.87 -12.97
C ASP A 89 -14.50 16.67 -12.61
N GLU A 90 -13.68 16.80 -11.57
CA GLU A 90 -12.63 15.83 -11.25
C GLU A 90 -12.52 15.57 -9.75
N VAL A 91 -11.98 14.40 -9.43
CA VAL A 91 -11.49 14.04 -8.10
C VAL A 91 -9.98 14.07 -8.13
N VAL A 92 -9.36 14.83 -7.25
CA VAL A 92 -7.90 14.99 -7.18
C VAL A 92 -7.35 14.24 -5.97
N ILE A 93 -6.39 13.36 -6.22
CA ILE A 93 -5.71 12.54 -5.22
C ILE A 93 -4.28 13.07 -5.11
N GLY A 94 -3.96 13.77 -4.02
CA GLY A 94 -2.60 14.26 -3.78
C GLY A 94 -1.58 13.14 -3.56
N CYS A 95 -0.29 13.41 -3.79
CA CYS A 95 0.76 12.40 -3.71
C CYS A 95 0.97 11.77 -2.34
N GLY A 96 0.55 12.46 -1.29
CA GLY A 96 0.56 11.96 0.08
C GLY A 96 -0.57 10.98 0.37
N VAL A 97 -1.66 10.94 -0.39
CA VAL A 97 -2.86 10.13 -0.08
C VAL A 97 -2.54 8.62 -0.05
N THR A 98 -2.85 7.97 1.07
CA THR A 98 -2.65 6.52 1.23
C THR A 98 -3.76 5.67 0.62
N HIS A 99 -3.50 4.38 0.45
CA HIS A 99 -4.53 3.43 0.06
C HIS A 99 -5.68 3.37 1.07
N ASN A 100 -5.40 3.39 2.39
CA ASN A 100 -6.47 3.39 3.41
C ASN A 100 -7.31 4.68 3.37
N GLN A 101 -6.74 5.84 3.01
CA GLN A 101 -7.52 7.07 2.80
C GLN A 101 -8.53 6.92 1.64
N ILE A 102 -8.17 6.22 0.56
CA ILE A 102 -9.11 5.93 -0.52
C ILE A 102 -10.18 4.93 -0.08
N ILE A 103 -9.82 3.96 0.75
CA ILE A 103 -10.77 2.95 1.27
C ILE A 103 -11.81 3.60 2.19
N ASP A 104 -11.39 4.55 3.02
CA ASP A 104 -12.22 5.29 3.96
C ASP A 104 -13.16 6.31 3.29
N ALA A 105 -12.77 6.84 2.12
CA ALA A 105 -13.53 7.83 1.35
C ALA A 105 -14.81 7.24 0.68
N LEU A 106 -15.66 6.60 1.48
CA LEU A 106 -16.96 6.08 1.09
C LEU A 106 -17.82 7.19 0.49
N ASP A 107 -18.54 6.87 -0.58
CA ASP A 107 -19.56 7.72 -1.19
C ASP A 107 -19.10 9.10 -1.70
N LEU A 108 -17.78 9.34 -1.78
CA LEU A 108 -17.25 10.64 -2.21
C LEU A 108 -17.51 10.91 -3.70
N ASP A 109 -17.26 9.92 -4.56
CA ASP A 109 -17.65 9.91 -5.98
C ASP A 109 -17.73 8.47 -6.50
N PRO A 110 -18.72 8.11 -7.34
CA PRO A 110 -18.82 6.76 -7.91
C PRO A 110 -17.56 6.30 -8.67
N ALA A 111 -16.81 7.22 -9.28
CA ALA A 111 -15.57 6.92 -9.99
C ALA A 111 -14.49 6.38 -9.04
N LEU A 112 -14.46 6.83 -7.79
CA LEU A 112 -13.50 6.35 -6.81
C LEU A 112 -13.72 4.89 -6.39
N ASN A 113 -14.93 4.34 -6.60
CA ASN A 113 -15.23 2.99 -6.15
C ASN A 113 -14.33 1.93 -6.79
N ILE A 114 -13.99 2.06 -8.08
CA ILE A 114 -13.04 1.15 -8.74
C ILE A 114 -11.66 1.25 -8.08
N LEU A 115 -11.17 2.48 -7.88
CA LEU A 115 -9.85 2.67 -7.28
C LEU A 115 -9.82 2.13 -5.85
N ARG A 116 -10.90 2.29 -5.10
CA ARG A 116 -11.06 1.72 -3.77
C ARG A 116 -11.02 0.19 -3.78
N MET A 117 -11.72 -0.47 -4.71
CA MET A 117 -11.66 -1.92 -4.87
C MET A 117 -10.21 -2.39 -5.10
N ALA A 118 -9.45 -1.67 -5.93
CA ALA A 118 -8.03 -1.96 -6.11
C ALA A 118 -7.19 -1.70 -4.86
N CYS A 119 -7.44 -0.61 -4.13
CA CYS A 119 -6.73 -0.26 -2.91
C CYS A 119 -6.95 -1.29 -1.79
N LEU A 120 -8.14 -1.87 -1.67
CA LEU A 120 -8.45 -2.93 -0.69
C LEU A 120 -7.53 -4.16 -0.83
N GLU A 121 -7.10 -4.45 -2.05
CA GLU A 121 -6.26 -5.60 -2.38
C GLU A 121 -4.75 -5.33 -2.27
N ILE A 122 -4.34 -4.09 -1.95
CA ILE A 122 -2.94 -3.73 -1.78
C ILE A 122 -2.46 -4.21 -0.40
N GLY A 123 -1.56 -5.20 -0.40
CA GLY A 123 -0.88 -5.66 0.81
C GLY A 123 -1.85 -6.00 1.95
N ALA A 124 -1.64 -5.35 3.10
CA ALA A 124 -2.46 -5.47 4.30
C ALA A 124 -2.75 -4.08 4.91
N PRO A 125 -3.73 -3.94 5.83
CA PRO A 125 -4.11 -2.63 6.38
C PRO A 125 -2.93 -1.81 6.92
N GLN A 126 -1.98 -2.45 7.61
CA GLN A 126 -0.81 -1.78 8.18
C GLN A 126 0.12 -1.18 7.11
N LEU A 127 0.30 -1.88 5.99
CA LEU A 127 1.07 -1.38 4.85
C LEU A 127 0.34 -0.19 4.21
N ARG A 128 -0.99 -0.30 4.06
CA ARG A 128 -1.85 0.72 3.43
C ARG A 128 -1.98 2.00 4.25
N ASN A 129 -1.63 1.99 5.54
CA ASN A 129 -1.49 3.19 6.35
C ASN A 129 -0.24 4.03 5.99
N ARG A 130 0.68 3.48 5.18
CA ARG A 130 1.89 4.15 4.69
C ARG A 130 1.94 4.26 3.17
N ALA A 131 1.59 3.20 2.46
CA ALA A 131 1.66 3.13 1.01
C ALA A 131 0.70 4.15 0.35
N THR A 132 1.23 4.97 -0.56
CA THR A 132 0.50 6.03 -1.25
C THR A 132 0.11 5.62 -2.67
N VAL A 133 -1.01 6.15 -3.17
CA VAL A 133 -1.48 5.85 -4.53
C VAL A 133 -0.48 6.34 -5.58
N VAL A 134 0.04 7.56 -5.41
CA VAL A 134 1.08 8.10 -6.31
C VAL A 134 2.36 7.28 -6.21
N GLY A 135 2.81 6.96 -4.99
CA GLY A 135 3.97 6.10 -4.75
C GLY A 135 3.82 4.75 -5.45
N ASN A 136 2.62 4.16 -5.44
CA ASN A 136 2.33 2.90 -6.13
C ASN A 136 2.54 3.01 -7.65
N ILE A 137 1.96 4.02 -8.30
CA ILE A 137 2.06 4.13 -9.77
C ILE A 137 3.47 4.51 -10.25
N VAL A 138 4.24 5.30 -9.50
CA VAL A 138 5.60 5.66 -9.95
C VAL A 138 6.56 4.48 -9.97
N THR A 139 6.26 3.37 -9.28
CA THR A 139 7.02 2.12 -9.40
C THR A 139 6.84 1.44 -10.76
N ALA A 140 5.77 1.77 -11.48
CA ALA A 140 5.45 1.28 -12.82
C ALA A 140 5.49 -0.26 -12.96
N SER A 141 5.14 -0.99 -11.90
CA SER A 141 5.07 -2.45 -11.96
C SER A 141 3.76 -2.86 -12.66
N PRO A 142 3.79 -3.74 -13.66
CA PRO A 142 2.58 -4.22 -14.34
C PRO A 142 1.66 -5.04 -13.44
N ALA A 143 2.15 -5.42 -12.25
CA ALA A 143 1.39 -6.09 -11.20
C ALA A 143 0.82 -5.12 -10.15
N ASN A 144 0.97 -3.80 -10.33
CA ASN A 144 0.35 -2.81 -9.45
C ASN A 144 -1.15 -2.74 -9.72
N ASP A 145 -1.93 -3.16 -8.72
CA ASP A 145 -3.38 -3.26 -8.80
C ASP A 145 -4.08 -1.94 -9.18
N THR A 146 -3.59 -0.81 -8.65
CA THR A 146 -4.22 0.50 -8.90
C THR A 146 -4.01 1.01 -10.32
N ILE A 147 -2.99 0.54 -11.05
CA ILE A 147 -2.72 0.99 -12.43
C ILE A 147 -3.88 0.64 -13.34
N SER A 148 -4.42 -0.58 -13.28
CA SER A 148 -5.57 -0.97 -14.11
C SER A 148 -6.84 -0.21 -13.72
N ALA A 149 -7.03 0.10 -12.44
CA ALA A 149 -8.13 0.96 -12.01
C ALA A 149 -8.01 2.35 -12.65
N LEU A 150 -6.86 3.00 -12.51
CA LEU A 150 -6.62 4.37 -12.97
C LEU A 150 -6.66 4.49 -14.51
N ILE A 151 -6.12 3.50 -15.24
CA ILE A 151 -6.18 3.45 -16.71
C ILE A 151 -7.62 3.38 -17.20
N SER A 152 -8.44 2.51 -16.60
CA SER A 152 -9.85 2.40 -16.96
C SER A 152 -10.66 3.63 -16.55
N LEU A 153 -10.27 4.28 -15.45
CA LEU A 153 -10.82 5.56 -15.01
C LEU A 153 -10.46 6.74 -15.91
N ASN A 154 -9.53 6.55 -16.86
CA ASN A 154 -9.00 7.62 -17.72
C ASN A 154 -8.41 8.79 -16.90
N ALA A 155 -7.66 8.47 -15.86
CA ALA A 155 -7.03 9.45 -14.99
C ALA A 155 -5.90 10.22 -15.71
N ASN A 156 -5.58 11.39 -15.18
CA ASN A 156 -4.41 12.18 -15.56
C ASN A 156 -3.45 12.32 -14.37
N VAL A 157 -2.16 12.45 -14.67
CA VAL A 157 -1.08 12.61 -13.70
C VAL A 157 -0.55 14.03 -13.80
N LEU A 158 -0.66 14.79 -12.72
CA LEU A 158 -0.09 16.14 -12.61
C LEU A 158 1.36 16.04 -12.15
N ILE A 159 2.27 16.55 -12.98
CA ILE A 159 3.72 16.46 -12.79
C ILE A 159 4.31 17.87 -12.72
N GLU A 160 5.21 18.10 -11.77
CA GLU A 160 5.86 19.39 -11.55
C GLU A 160 7.37 19.27 -11.41
N SER A 161 8.07 20.31 -11.85
CA SER A 161 9.51 20.50 -11.69
C SER A 161 9.82 21.99 -11.60
N ILE A 162 11.09 22.33 -11.38
CA ILE A 162 11.58 23.72 -11.45
C ILE A 162 11.36 24.36 -12.84
N HIS A 163 11.09 23.55 -13.87
CA HIS A 163 10.85 24.01 -15.24
C HIS A 163 9.36 24.20 -15.56
N GLY A 164 8.47 23.91 -14.61
CA GLY A 164 7.03 24.11 -14.72
C GLY A 164 6.21 22.84 -14.50
N THR A 165 4.93 22.95 -14.86
CA THR A 165 3.90 21.93 -14.63
C THR A 165 3.46 21.32 -15.96
N ARG A 166 3.20 20.02 -15.98
CA ARG A 166 2.56 19.33 -17.09
C ARG A 166 1.61 18.24 -16.62
N GLU A 167 0.64 17.93 -17.46
CA GLU A 167 -0.34 16.88 -17.21
C GLU A 167 -0.18 15.79 -18.27
N VAL A 168 -0.23 14.53 -17.85
CA VAL A 168 -0.04 13.35 -18.71
C VAL A 168 -1.18 12.37 -18.48
N SER A 169 -1.77 11.83 -19.54
CA SER A 169 -2.73 10.75 -19.38
C SER A 169 -2.05 9.54 -18.74
N ILE A 170 -2.68 8.91 -17.75
CA ILE A 170 -2.16 7.68 -17.14
C ILE A 170 -1.94 6.56 -18.17
N ARG A 171 -2.66 6.60 -19.29
CA ARG A 171 -2.52 5.65 -20.43
C ARG A 171 -1.20 5.79 -21.17
N GLU A 172 -0.57 6.96 -21.09
CA GLU A 172 0.70 7.29 -21.74
C GLU A 172 1.85 7.35 -20.73
N PHE A 173 1.55 7.23 -19.43
CA PHE A 173 2.55 7.40 -18.37
C PHE A 173 3.56 6.25 -18.29
N PHE A 174 3.23 5.06 -18.82
CA PHE A 174 4.04 3.84 -18.74
C PHE A 174 4.56 3.40 -20.12
N PRO A 175 5.73 3.89 -20.58
CA PRO A 175 6.27 3.54 -21.89
C PRO A 175 6.84 2.11 -21.97
N GLY A 176 7.08 1.45 -20.84
CA GLY A 176 7.67 0.10 -20.79
C GLY A 176 7.71 -0.47 -19.37
N PHE A 177 8.24 -1.69 -19.23
CA PHE A 177 8.34 -2.38 -17.94
C PHE A 177 9.07 -1.55 -16.87
N ARG A 178 8.39 -1.22 -15.76
CA ARG A 178 8.96 -0.42 -14.65
C ARG A 178 9.56 0.92 -15.09
N GLN A 179 9.00 1.51 -16.15
CA GLN A 179 9.38 2.82 -16.65
C GLN A 179 8.20 3.78 -16.59
N THR A 180 8.51 5.05 -16.32
CA THR A 180 7.54 6.15 -16.39
C THR A 180 8.01 7.19 -17.40
N THR A 181 7.13 8.10 -17.80
CA THR A 181 7.50 9.27 -18.61
C THR A 181 8.09 10.42 -17.80
N LEU A 182 8.36 10.22 -16.50
CA LEU A 182 9.01 11.22 -15.67
C LEU A 182 10.41 11.53 -16.20
N ARG A 183 10.71 12.82 -16.30
CA ARG A 183 12.03 13.36 -16.60
C ARG A 183 12.82 13.51 -15.31
N GLU A 184 14.11 13.77 -15.44
CA GLU A 184 14.96 14.10 -14.29
C GLU A 184 14.36 15.27 -13.50
N SER A 185 14.38 15.15 -12.17
CA SER A 185 13.85 16.16 -11.24
C SER A 185 12.35 16.48 -11.37
N GLU A 186 11.54 15.59 -11.96
CA GLU A 186 10.07 15.71 -11.96
C GLU A 186 9.43 14.93 -10.80
N LEU A 187 8.47 15.57 -10.13
CA LEU A 187 7.64 14.96 -9.08
C LEU A 187 6.18 14.86 -9.54
N VAL A 188 5.52 13.76 -9.19
CA VAL A 188 4.07 13.63 -9.36
C VAL A 188 3.38 14.31 -8.18
N ARG A 189 2.67 15.41 -8.44
CA ARG A 189 1.89 16.17 -7.43
C ARG A 189 0.61 15.45 -7.05
N SER A 190 -0.13 14.98 -8.05
CA SER A 190 -1.45 14.41 -7.86
C SER A 190 -1.91 13.57 -9.05
N ILE A 191 -2.95 12.77 -8.82
CA ILE A 191 -3.71 12.06 -9.84
C ILE A 191 -5.10 12.70 -9.91
N LYS A 192 -5.57 13.02 -11.11
CA LYS A 192 -6.89 13.59 -11.37
C LYS A 192 -7.76 12.55 -12.05
N ILE A 193 -8.93 12.27 -11.48
CA ILE A 193 -9.89 11.28 -11.98
C ILE A 193 -11.13 12.03 -12.45
N PRO A 194 -11.53 11.91 -13.73
CA PRO A 194 -12.78 12.48 -14.20
C PRO A 194 -13.98 11.90 -13.44
N LYS A 195 -14.89 12.77 -13.00
CA LYS A 195 -16.14 12.36 -12.37
C LYS A 195 -17.04 11.61 -13.34
N TRP A 196 -17.88 10.74 -12.79
CA TRP A 196 -18.80 9.94 -13.57
C TRP A 196 -20.21 10.52 -13.58
N GLY A 197 -20.87 10.37 -14.74
CA GLY A 197 -22.32 10.57 -14.83
C GLY A 197 -23.09 9.34 -14.34
N PRO A 198 -24.41 9.46 -14.13
CA PRO A 198 -25.26 8.40 -13.57
C PRO A 198 -25.38 7.13 -14.45
N ARG A 199 -24.93 7.19 -15.71
CA ARG A 199 -24.94 6.07 -16.67
C ARG A 199 -23.56 5.45 -16.89
N THR A 200 -22.58 5.87 -16.10
CA THR A 200 -21.26 5.25 -16.07
C THR A 200 -21.19 4.34 -14.86
N VAL A 201 -20.84 3.08 -15.10
CA VAL A 201 -20.64 2.08 -14.06
C VAL A 201 -19.28 1.45 -14.25
N GLY A 202 -18.78 0.82 -13.21
CA GLY A 202 -17.61 0.01 -13.38
C GLY A 202 -17.30 -0.86 -12.18
N THR A 203 -16.32 -1.74 -12.39
CA THR A 203 -15.89 -2.71 -11.41
C THR A 203 -14.40 -2.96 -11.57
N TRP A 204 -13.81 -3.57 -10.56
CA TRP A 204 -12.43 -4.01 -10.59
C TRP A 204 -12.34 -5.39 -9.93
N PHE A 205 -11.41 -6.23 -10.38
CA PHE A 205 -11.15 -7.50 -9.73
C PHE A 205 -9.67 -7.84 -9.72
N LYS A 206 -9.32 -8.75 -8.81
CA LYS A 206 -8.01 -9.41 -8.74
C LYS A 206 -8.17 -10.90 -8.54
N VAL A 207 -7.25 -11.63 -9.15
CA VAL A 207 -7.00 -13.04 -8.93
C VAL A 207 -5.57 -13.14 -8.43
N GLY A 208 -5.39 -13.72 -7.25
CA GLY A 208 -4.09 -13.99 -6.63
C GLY A 208 -4.09 -15.36 -5.95
N ASN A 209 -2.94 -15.75 -5.42
CA ASN A 209 -2.76 -17.07 -4.79
C ASN A 209 -3.32 -17.14 -3.35
N ARG A 210 -3.71 -15.98 -2.79
CA ARG A 210 -4.27 -15.81 -1.44
C ARG A 210 -5.10 -14.52 -1.41
N ASN A 211 -6.00 -14.38 -0.44
CA ASN A 211 -6.96 -13.26 -0.33
C ASN A 211 -6.36 -11.94 0.16
N ALA A 212 -5.14 -11.94 0.71
CA ALA A 212 -4.43 -10.75 1.14
C ALA A 212 -2.94 -10.95 0.93
N GLN A 213 -2.17 -9.85 0.80
CA GLN A 213 -0.72 -9.91 0.59
C GLN A 213 -0.33 -10.73 -0.66
N ALA A 214 -1.20 -10.80 -1.67
CA ALA A 214 -0.90 -11.50 -2.92
C ALA A 214 -0.44 -10.50 -3.98
N ILE A 215 0.64 -10.85 -4.68
CA ILE A 215 0.91 -10.25 -5.99
C ILE A 215 -0.09 -10.83 -6.99
N SER A 216 -0.69 -9.96 -7.79
CA SER A 216 -1.74 -10.33 -8.73
C SER A 216 -1.24 -11.29 -9.81
N VAL A 217 -2.00 -12.37 -10.02
CA VAL A 217 -1.91 -13.23 -11.20
C VAL A 217 -2.60 -12.55 -12.37
N VAL A 218 -3.79 -12.00 -12.14
CA VAL A 218 -4.50 -11.13 -13.08
C VAL A 218 -5.26 -10.11 -12.25
N HIS A 219 -5.33 -8.87 -12.72
CA HIS A 219 -6.29 -7.89 -12.21
C HIS A 219 -6.84 -7.08 -13.38
N ALA A 220 -8.04 -6.54 -13.26
CA ALA A 220 -8.61 -5.71 -14.32
C ALA A 220 -9.53 -4.62 -13.79
N GLY A 221 -9.45 -3.44 -14.40
CA GLY A 221 -10.42 -2.37 -14.23
C GLY A 221 -11.37 -2.31 -15.43
N ILE A 222 -12.66 -2.14 -15.19
CA ILE A 222 -13.70 -2.09 -16.22
C ILE A 222 -14.58 -0.87 -15.97
N VAL A 223 -14.68 0.02 -16.97
CA VAL A 223 -15.58 1.17 -16.96
C VAL A 223 -16.44 1.15 -18.21
N LEU A 224 -17.75 1.18 -18.04
CA LEU A 224 -18.73 1.18 -19.12
C LEU A 224 -19.65 2.39 -18.99
N LYS A 225 -19.96 3.04 -20.12
CA LYS A 225 -21.02 4.05 -20.22
C LYS A 225 -22.15 3.52 -21.09
N PHE A 226 -23.38 3.68 -20.64
CA PHE A 226 -24.57 3.23 -21.35
C PHE A 226 -25.33 4.40 -21.97
N ASP A 227 -25.86 4.17 -23.17
CA ASP A 227 -26.87 5.02 -23.77
C ASP A 227 -28.15 5.02 -22.93
N GLU A 228 -28.85 6.15 -22.87
CA GLU A 228 -30.08 6.28 -22.10
C GLU A 228 -31.27 5.56 -22.76
N SER A 229 -31.35 5.61 -24.10
CA SER A 229 -32.50 5.16 -24.87
C SER A 229 -32.39 3.69 -25.29
N THR A 230 -31.21 3.25 -25.70
CA THR A 230 -30.99 1.89 -26.22
C THR A 230 -30.45 0.94 -25.17
N SER A 231 -29.94 1.45 -24.04
CA SER A 231 -29.14 0.68 -23.07
C SER A 231 -27.91 -0.02 -23.68
N SER A 232 -27.48 0.38 -24.87
CA SER A 232 -26.23 -0.09 -25.47
C SER A 232 -25.02 0.62 -24.88
N ILE A 233 -23.86 -0.02 -24.93
CA ILE A 233 -22.62 0.54 -24.43
C ILE A 233 -22.10 1.59 -25.42
N THR A 234 -21.85 2.80 -24.95
CA THR A 234 -21.32 3.93 -25.73
C THR A 234 -19.84 4.19 -25.47
N LYS A 235 -19.32 3.70 -24.35
CA LYS A 235 -17.89 3.73 -24.00
C LYS A 235 -17.56 2.48 -23.20
N ALA A 236 -16.44 1.84 -23.55
CA ALA A 236 -15.90 0.71 -22.81
C ALA A 236 -14.40 0.91 -22.62
N ASP A 237 -13.93 1.00 -21.37
CA ASP A 237 -12.52 0.97 -21.02
C ASP A 237 -12.26 -0.26 -20.15
N VAL A 238 -11.55 -1.24 -20.73
CA VAL A 238 -11.15 -2.47 -20.05
C VAL A 238 -9.63 -2.52 -20.04
N SER A 239 -9.01 -2.54 -18.87
CA SER A 239 -7.56 -2.68 -18.74
C SER A 239 -7.22 -3.85 -17.85
N ILE A 240 -6.20 -4.63 -18.24
CA ILE A 240 -5.85 -5.91 -17.63
C ILE A 240 -4.36 -5.88 -17.30
N GLY A 241 -4.04 -6.08 -16.02
CA GLY A 241 -2.66 -6.11 -15.53
C GLY A 241 -2.17 -7.52 -15.20
N SER A 242 -0.87 -7.62 -14.93
CA SER A 242 -0.13 -8.88 -14.74
C SER A 242 -0.12 -9.86 -15.92
N VAL A 243 -0.56 -9.45 -17.12
CA VAL A 243 -0.69 -10.33 -18.31
C VAL A 243 0.02 -9.80 -19.56
N SER A 244 0.75 -8.70 -19.42
CA SER A 244 1.53 -8.02 -20.45
C SER A 244 2.69 -7.24 -19.80
N GLU A 245 3.61 -6.72 -20.63
CA GLU A 245 4.74 -5.91 -20.16
C GLU A 245 4.30 -4.58 -19.52
N THR A 246 3.24 -3.96 -20.02
CA THR A 246 2.59 -2.78 -19.44
C THR A 246 1.08 -3.00 -19.41
N VAL A 247 0.38 -2.18 -18.63
CA VAL A 247 -1.08 -2.20 -18.57
C VAL A 247 -1.60 -1.16 -19.55
N THR A 248 -2.51 -1.54 -20.44
CA THR A 248 -3.18 -0.63 -21.39
C THR A 248 -4.68 -0.94 -21.44
N VAL A 249 -5.46 -0.06 -22.06
CA VAL A 249 -6.84 -0.40 -22.43
C VAL A 249 -6.81 -1.39 -23.60
N SER A 250 -7.58 -2.47 -23.47
CA SER A 250 -7.81 -3.46 -24.52
C SER A 250 -8.70 -2.84 -25.60
N LYS A 251 -8.08 -2.49 -26.72
CA LYS A 251 -8.81 -1.90 -27.86
C LYS A 251 -9.80 -2.91 -28.45
N ALA A 252 -9.41 -4.17 -28.55
CA ALA A 252 -10.25 -5.20 -29.16
C ALA A 252 -11.53 -5.45 -28.33
N VAL A 253 -11.43 -5.45 -26.99
CA VAL A 253 -12.61 -5.58 -26.13
C VAL A 253 -13.47 -4.32 -26.18
N SER A 254 -12.86 -3.13 -26.15
CA SER A 254 -13.58 -1.87 -26.27
C SER A 254 -14.37 -1.77 -27.57
N ASP A 255 -13.73 -2.03 -28.71
CA ASP A 255 -14.35 -1.97 -30.04
C ASP A 255 -15.50 -2.98 -30.18
N TYR A 256 -15.38 -4.16 -29.55
CA TYR A 256 -16.44 -5.17 -29.55
C TYR A 256 -17.63 -4.77 -28.66
N LEU A 257 -17.37 -4.23 -27.46
CA LEU A 257 -18.44 -3.91 -26.52
C LEU A 257 -19.25 -2.68 -26.95
N ILE A 258 -18.65 -1.71 -27.63
CA ILE A 258 -19.34 -0.49 -28.06
C ILE A 258 -20.43 -0.85 -29.09
N GLY A 259 -21.66 -0.39 -28.82
CA GLY A 259 -22.85 -0.69 -29.62
C GLY A 259 -23.64 -1.91 -29.14
N GLU A 260 -23.03 -2.76 -28.32
CA GLU A 260 -23.67 -3.97 -27.78
C GLU A 260 -24.48 -3.68 -26.50
N GLU A 261 -25.44 -4.55 -26.20
CA GLU A 261 -26.04 -4.65 -24.88
C GLU A 261 -25.20 -5.58 -23.98
N LEU A 262 -25.06 -5.23 -22.70
CA LEU A 262 -24.30 -6.06 -21.77
C LEU A 262 -25.16 -7.25 -21.29
N ASN A 263 -24.82 -8.46 -21.73
CA ASN A 263 -25.51 -9.70 -21.36
C ASN A 263 -24.52 -10.87 -21.25
N VAL A 264 -25.03 -12.08 -20.99
CA VAL A 264 -24.19 -13.28 -20.79
C VAL A 264 -23.35 -13.63 -22.02
N GLU A 265 -23.93 -13.49 -23.22
CA GLU A 265 -23.27 -13.83 -24.48
C GLU A 265 -22.20 -12.80 -24.85
N THR A 266 -22.53 -11.51 -24.80
CA THR A 266 -21.59 -10.42 -25.08
C THR A 266 -20.46 -10.41 -24.04
N SER A 267 -20.75 -10.66 -22.77
CA SER A 267 -19.74 -10.82 -21.72
C SER A 267 -18.78 -11.99 -22.00
N ALA A 268 -19.30 -13.13 -22.48
CA ALA A 268 -18.48 -14.29 -22.79
C ALA A 268 -17.59 -14.05 -24.02
N THR A 269 -18.09 -13.38 -25.05
CA THR A 269 -17.32 -13.04 -26.25
C THR A 269 -16.23 -12.01 -25.93
N ALA A 270 -16.56 -10.93 -25.22
CA ALA A 270 -15.58 -9.94 -24.76
C ALA A 270 -14.44 -10.59 -23.96
N ALA A 271 -14.79 -11.52 -23.07
CA ALA A 271 -13.79 -12.23 -22.27
C ALA A 271 -12.85 -13.12 -23.11
N ARG A 272 -13.37 -13.79 -24.15
CA ARG A 272 -12.54 -14.56 -25.10
C ARG A 272 -11.61 -13.66 -25.91
N ILE A 273 -12.11 -12.50 -26.35
CA ILE A 273 -11.31 -11.51 -27.06
C ILE A 273 -10.14 -11.07 -26.18
N ALA A 274 -10.42 -10.71 -24.92
CA ALA A 274 -9.39 -10.33 -23.96
C ALA A 274 -8.33 -11.42 -23.76
N ALA A 275 -8.76 -12.68 -23.58
CA ALA A 275 -7.85 -13.81 -23.37
C ALA A 275 -6.94 -14.08 -24.58
N ASN A 276 -7.41 -13.77 -25.80
CA ASN A 276 -6.61 -13.90 -27.03
C ASN A 276 -5.68 -12.71 -27.29
N GLU A 277 -5.96 -11.53 -26.71
CA GLU A 277 -5.14 -10.32 -26.86
C GLU A 277 -3.93 -10.30 -25.92
N ILE A 278 -4.08 -10.84 -24.71
CA ILE A 278 -3.01 -10.81 -23.70
C ILE A 278 -1.84 -11.73 -24.07
N SER A 279 -0.65 -11.42 -23.54
CA SER A 279 0.58 -12.19 -23.80
C SER A 279 1.32 -12.47 -22.49
N PRO A 280 0.74 -13.29 -21.59
CA PRO A 280 1.31 -13.54 -20.26
C PRO A 280 2.57 -14.42 -20.32
N ILE A 281 3.40 -14.29 -19.29
CA ILE A 281 4.60 -15.12 -19.07
C ILE A 281 4.37 -16.14 -17.95
N ASP A 282 5.18 -17.20 -17.94
CA ASP A 282 5.30 -18.11 -16.79
C ASP A 282 6.17 -17.47 -15.69
N ASP A 283 5.73 -17.56 -14.45
CA ASP A 283 6.57 -17.23 -13.29
C ASP A 283 6.12 -17.97 -12.00
N LEU A 284 6.72 -17.61 -10.86
CA LEU A 284 6.41 -18.18 -9.55
C LEU A 284 4.96 -17.97 -9.09
N ARG A 285 4.23 -17.02 -9.68
CA ARG A 285 2.85 -16.71 -9.30
C ARG A 285 1.88 -17.61 -10.06
N ALA A 286 2.08 -17.78 -11.36
CA ALA A 286 1.24 -18.63 -12.21
C ALA A 286 1.84 -18.86 -13.61
N SER A 287 1.40 -19.93 -14.28
CA SER A 287 1.71 -20.16 -15.69
C SER A 287 0.94 -19.22 -16.62
N ALA A 288 1.50 -18.98 -17.81
CA ALA A 288 0.87 -18.24 -18.90
C ALA A 288 -0.48 -18.84 -19.29
N VAL A 289 -0.55 -20.19 -19.39
CA VAL A 289 -1.79 -20.92 -19.69
C VAL A 289 -2.87 -20.65 -18.63
N TYR A 290 -2.50 -20.67 -17.35
CA TYR A 290 -3.44 -20.38 -16.28
C TYR A 290 -3.90 -18.91 -16.30
N ARG A 291 -2.97 -17.97 -16.53
CA ARG A 291 -3.27 -16.53 -16.67
C ARG A 291 -4.27 -16.28 -17.80
N THR A 292 -4.11 -16.93 -18.95
CA THR A 292 -5.05 -16.84 -20.07
C THR A 292 -6.44 -17.37 -19.69
N ALA A 293 -6.52 -18.59 -19.16
CA ALA A 293 -7.79 -19.22 -18.80
C ALA A 293 -8.54 -18.45 -17.69
N VAL A 294 -7.79 -17.94 -16.70
CA VAL A 294 -8.38 -17.21 -15.57
C VAL A 294 -8.80 -15.80 -15.97
N THR A 295 -8.10 -15.15 -16.91
CA THR A 295 -8.52 -13.87 -17.49
C THR A 295 -9.89 -13.99 -18.14
N GLU A 296 -10.10 -14.99 -19.01
CA GLU A 296 -11.41 -15.22 -19.63
C GLU A 296 -12.50 -15.44 -18.57
N THR A 297 -12.22 -16.30 -17.59
CA THR A 297 -13.22 -16.66 -16.58
C THR A 297 -13.59 -15.49 -15.67
N ALA A 298 -12.60 -14.75 -15.17
CA ALA A 298 -12.78 -13.65 -14.24
C ALA A 298 -13.42 -12.44 -14.94
N LEU A 299 -12.95 -12.07 -16.14
CA LEU A 299 -13.51 -10.95 -16.89
C LEU A 299 -14.97 -11.20 -17.28
N ARG A 300 -15.31 -12.42 -17.73
CA ARG A 300 -16.70 -12.81 -18.02
C ARG A 300 -17.59 -12.63 -16.79
N ARG A 301 -17.14 -13.09 -15.62
CA ARG A 301 -17.89 -12.96 -14.36
C ARG A 301 -18.09 -11.51 -13.97
N ALA A 302 -17.05 -10.69 -14.09
CA ALA A 302 -17.10 -9.26 -13.78
C ALA A 302 -18.10 -8.52 -14.69
N LEU A 303 -18.07 -8.78 -16.00
CA LEU A 303 -19.01 -8.20 -16.97
C LEU A 303 -20.47 -8.63 -16.70
N ILE A 304 -20.71 -9.92 -16.40
CA ILE A 304 -22.05 -10.41 -16.03
C ILE A 304 -22.56 -9.77 -14.73
N ASN A 305 -21.67 -9.54 -13.75
CA ASN A 305 -22.09 -8.89 -12.51
C ASN A 305 -22.45 -7.42 -12.73
N LEU A 306 -21.71 -6.72 -13.60
CA LEU A 306 -22.05 -5.36 -14.04
C LEU A 306 -23.39 -5.31 -14.78
N SER A 307 -23.72 -6.32 -15.58
CA SER A 307 -24.97 -6.39 -16.36
C SER A 307 -26.23 -6.42 -15.49
N LYS A 308 -26.10 -6.82 -14.23
CA LYS A 308 -27.21 -6.86 -13.26
C LYS A 308 -27.46 -5.51 -12.58
N PHE A 309 -26.69 -4.46 -12.92
CA PHE A 309 -26.63 -3.19 -12.19
C PHE A 309 -26.47 -3.40 -10.68
N SER A 310 -25.83 -4.50 -10.28
CA SER A 310 -25.59 -4.79 -8.87
C SER A 310 -24.50 -3.85 -8.39
N THR A 311 -24.90 -2.72 -7.80
CA THR A 311 -24.01 -1.92 -6.96
C THR A 311 -23.66 -2.80 -5.78
N LEU A 312 -22.46 -3.39 -5.78
CA LEU A 312 -21.93 -3.97 -4.56
C LEU A 312 -21.92 -2.85 -3.52
N GLN A 313 -22.77 -2.99 -2.50
CA GLN A 313 -22.78 -2.06 -1.38
C GLN A 313 -21.40 -2.13 -0.76
N PRO A 314 -20.63 -1.03 -0.77
CA PRO A 314 -19.26 -1.12 -0.35
C PRO A 314 -19.20 -1.31 1.16
N ARG A 315 -18.88 -2.52 1.64
CA ARG A 315 -18.74 -2.77 3.08
C ARG A 315 -17.57 -1.95 3.63
N SER A 316 -17.76 -1.37 4.82
CA SER A 316 -16.62 -0.87 5.61
C SER A 316 -15.74 -2.06 6.00
N THR A 317 -14.43 -1.91 5.83
CA THR A 317 -13.43 -2.92 6.23
C THR A 317 -12.52 -2.29 7.27
N PRO A 318 -11.99 -3.07 8.23
CA PRO A 318 -11.05 -2.53 9.20
C PRO A 318 -9.81 -1.96 8.55
N LEU A 319 -9.45 -0.75 8.97
CA LEU A 319 -8.27 -0.03 8.49
C LEU A 319 -7.08 -0.20 9.46
N LEU A 320 -7.34 -0.69 10.67
CA LEU A 320 -6.45 -0.76 11.82
C LEU A 320 -5.96 0.63 12.24
N GLY A 321 -6.93 1.53 12.35
CA GLY A 321 -6.70 2.96 12.41
C GLY A 321 -6.16 3.51 11.10
N TRP A 322 -6.22 4.83 10.94
CA TRP A 322 -5.47 5.59 9.94
C TRP A 322 -5.46 7.06 10.38
N VAL A 323 -4.41 7.81 10.08
CA VAL A 323 -4.26 9.17 10.60
C VAL A 323 -4.75 10.18 9.57
N SER A 324 -5.94 10.76 9.79
CA SER A 324 -6.50 11.81 8.92
C SER A 324 -5.71 13.12 8.97
N ALA A 325 -5.09 13.42 10.12
CA ALA A 325 -4.22 14.57 10.32
C ALA A 325 -2.81 14.10 10.72
N ARG A 326 -1.94 13.88 9.73
CA ARG A 326 -0.56 13.47 9.99
C ARG A 326 0.14 14.54 10.83
N PRO A 327 0.83 14.21 11.92
CA PRO A 327 1.65 15.18 12.61
C PRO A 327 2.62 15.82 11.63
N THR A 328 2.71 17.16 11.65
CA THR A 328 3.73 17.85 10.86
C THR A 328 5.08 17.51 11.46
N PRO A 329 5.96 16.81 10.73
CA PRO A 329 7.21 16.40 11.32
C PRO A 329 8.15 17.60 11.57
N PRO A 330 9.12 17.48 12.49
CA PRO A 330 10.15 18.51 12.65
C PRO A 330 10.88 18.77 11.33
N GLN A 331 10.89 20.05 10.92
CA GLN A 331 11.38 20.52 9.63
C GLN A 331 12.91 20.76 9.63
N LYS A 332 13.66 19.76 10.08
CA LYS A 332 15.13 19.75 10.05
C LYS A 332 15.61 18.62 9.15
N ALA A 333 16.64 18.86 8.34
CA ALA A 333 17.33 17.78 7.66
C ALA A 333 17.91 16.81 8.70
N LEU A 334 17.80 15.52 8.43
CA LEU A 334 18.20 14.46 9.35
C LEU A 334 19.33 13.65 8.73
N SER A 335 20.46 13.57 9.43
CA SER A 335 21.58 12.68 9.12
C SER A 335 21.70 11.58 10.17
N THR A 336 22.61 10.63 9.95
CA THR A 336 22.91 9.56 10.92
C THR A 336 23.30 10.07 12.31
N THR A 337 23.92 11.26 12.41
CA THR A 337 24.29 11.86 13.71
C THR A 337 23.18 12.71 14.33
N THR A 338 22.02 12.81 13.68
CA THR A 338 20.92 13.62 14.20
C THR A 338 20.09 12.81 15.18
N SER A 339 19.71 13.41 16.30
CA SER A 339 18.79 12.79 17.24
C SER A 339 17.34 12.93 16.79
N VAL A 340 16.66 11.78 16.75
CA VAL A 340 15.21 11.61 16.60
C VAL A 340 14.60 11.50 18.00
N SER A 341 13.50 12.20 18.22
CA SER A 341 12.78 12.23 19.50
C SER A 341 11.33 11.80 19.29
N CYS A 342 10.90 10.76 19.99
CA CYS A 342 9.55 10.20 19.88
C CYS A 342 8.95 9.99 21.28
N THR A 343 7.62 10.01 21.36
CA THR A 343 6.90 9.49 22.54
C THR A 343 6.65 7.99 22.35
N ILE A 344 7.42 7.15 23.03
CA ILE A 344 7.31 5.69 22.95
C ILE A 344 6.62 5.17 24.20
N ASN A 345 5.48 4.49 24.05
CA ASN A 345 4.69 3.92 25.17
C ASN A 345 4.43 4.96 26.28
N GLY A 346 4.13 6.21 25.89
CA GLY A 346 3.89 7.34 26.80
C GLY A 346 5.14 8.03 27.37
N SER A 347 6.36 7.53 27.09
CA SER A 347 7.61 8.12 27.55
C SER A 347 8.40 8.77 26.41
N ASN A 348 9.04 9.92 26.66
CA ASN A 348 9.88 10.55 25.64
C ASN A 348 11.24 9.84 25.54
N VAL A 349 11.58 9.39 24.34
CA VAL A 349 12.86 8.74 24.00
C VAL A 349 13.53 9.53 22.89
N ALA A 350 14.77 9.95 23.13
CA ALA A 350 15.59 10.64 22.13
C ALA A 350 16.93 9.93 21.98
N ALA A 351 17.27 9.58 20.74
CA ALA A 351 18.53 8.91 20.39
C ALA A 351 18.95 9.28 18.97
N GLU A 352 20.23 9.11 18.64
CA GLU A 352 20.72 9.30 17.28
C GLU A 352 20.10 8.27 16.32
N ILE A 353 19.94 8.66 15.05
CA ILE A 353 19.55 7.71 13.99
C ILE A 353 20.62 6.61 13.87
N GLY A 354 21.90 6.98 13.96
CA GLY A 354 23.03 6.07 13.82
C GLY A 354 22.98 5.32 12.49
N ASP A 355 23.24 4.02 12.55
CA ASP A 355 23.13 3.11 11.40
C ASP A 355 21.72 2.52 11.22
N HIS A 356 20.71 3.00 11.99
CA HIS A 356 19.34 2.50 11.96
C HIS A 356 18.52 3.21 10.88
N SER A 357 18.43 2.59 9.71
CA SER A 357 17.65 3.12 8.59
C SER A 357 16.16 3.02 8.82
N THR A 358 15.69 2.06 9.62
CA THR A 358 14.26 1.80 9.85
C THR A 358 13.83 2.06 11.30
N LEU A 359 12.56 2.43 11.48
CA LEU A 359 11.95 2.62 12.79
C LEU A 359 12.06 1.34 13.64
N LEU A 360 11.92 0.16 13.03
CA LEU A 360 12.10 -1.11 13.73
C LEU A 360 13.49 -1.23 14.37
N GLU A 361 14.53 -0.98 13.59
CA GLU A 361 15.92 -1.05 14.06
C GLU A 361 16.15 -0.05 15.20
N TRP A 362 15.67 1.19 15.02
CA TRP A 362 15.84 2.25 16.01
C TRP A 362 15.10 1.96 17.32
N LEU A 363 13.85 1.47 17.26
CA LEU A 363 13.08 1.07 18.45
C LEU A 363 13.79 -0.03 19.23
N ARG A 364 14.27 -1.06 18.52
CA ARG A 364 14.95 -2.21 19.15
C ARG A 364 16.28 -1.84 19.79
N ALA A 365 16.97 -0.85 19.24
CA ALA A 365 18.23 -0.37 19.78
C ALA A 365 18.05 0.58 20.98
N ASN A 366 17.02 1.43 20.96
CA ASN A 366 16.93 2.58 21.86
C ASN A 366 15.73 2.59 22.82
N ALA A 367 14.71 1.75 22.59
CA ALA A 367 13.47 1.79 23.36
C ALA A 367 13.02 0.41 23.85
N SER A 368 12.56 -0.46 22.96
CA SER A 368 11.88 -1.71 23.31
C SER A 368 12.10 -2.80 22.25
N THR A 369 12.18 -4.06 22.69
CA THR A 369 12.63 -5.19 21.84
C THR A 369 11.53 -6.22 21.54
N GLY A 370 10.32 -6.00 22.05
CA GLY A 370 9.14 -6.83 21.84
C GLY A 370 8.71 -6.86 20.38
N THR A 371 8.75 -5.72 19.70
CA THR A 371 8.57 -5.64 18.24
C THR A 371 9.67 -6.42 17.53
N LYS A 372 9.29 -7.32 16.60
CA LYS A 372 10.22 -8.27 15.98
C LYS A 372 10.45 -7.98 14.51
N GLU A 373 11.69 -8.22 14.08
CA GLU A 373 12.01 -8.35 12.66
C GLU A 373 11.66 -9.76 12.19
N GLY A 374 10.74 -9.87 11.25
CA GLY A 374 10.36 -11.16 10.66
C GLY A 374 10.87 -11.30 9.23
N CYS A 375 10.07 -10.84 8.26
CA CYS A 375 10.45 -10.89 6.85
C CYS A 375 11.29 -9.70 6.39
N ALA A 376 11.35 -8.60 7.16
CA ALA A 376 11.89 -7.29 6.74
C ALA A 376 11.24 -6.68 5.47
N GLU A 377 10.20 -7.31 4.92
CA GLU A 377 9.55 -6.92 3.67
C GLU A 377 8.19 -6.22 3.85
N GLY A 378 7.76 -5.96 5.09
CA GLY A 378 6.42 -5.43 5.38
C GLY A 378 5.28 -6.44 5.22
N GLU A 379 5.58 -7.71 4.95
CA GLU A 379 4.60 -8.76 4.68
C GLU A 379 4.17 -9.52 5.95
N CYS A 380 5.06 -9.89 6.86
CA CYS A 380 4.65 -10.80 7.95
C CYS A 380 3.95 -10.12 9.14
N GLY A 381 3.98 -8.79 9.25
CA GLY A 381 3.38 -8.02 10.35
C GLY A 381 4.02 -8.23 11.74
N ALA A 382 5.12 -8.98 11.85
CA ALA A 382 5.79 -9.19 13.15
C ALA A 382 6.35 -7.88 13.75
N CYS A 383 6.58 -6.89 12.90
CA CYS A 383 7.07 -5.56 13.25
C CYS A 383 5.96 -4.53 13.49
N THR A 384 4.69 -4.94 13.57
CA THR A 384 3.57 -4.02 13.71
C THR A 384 3.67 -3.22 15.01
N VAL A 385 3.57 -1.90 14.88
CA VAL A 385 3.44 -0.91 15.96
C VAL A 385 2.30 0.04 15.59
N GLN A 386 1.73 0.76 16.57
CA GLN A 386 0.92 1.94 16.24
C GLN A 386 1.85 3.14 16.12
N LEU A 387 1.82 3.85 15.00
CA LEU A 387 2.49 5.14 14.81
C LEU A 387 1.42 6.21 14.63
N ASN A 388 1.37 7.16 15.56
CA ASN A 388 0.38 8.23 15.61
C ASN A 388 -1.07 7.71 15.58
N GLY A 389 -1.33 6.56 16.21
CA GLY A 389 -2.66 5.94 16.29
C GLY A 389 -3.01 4.98 15.15
N ALA A 390 -2.19 4.87 14.10
CA ALA A 390 -2.41 3.91 13.01
C ALA A 390 -1.46 2.72 13.13
N ALA A 391 -1.95 1.50 12.94
CA ALA A 391 -1.10 0.32 12.85
C ALA A 391 -0.24 0.40 11.57
N VAL A 392 1.07 0.19 11.69
CA VAL A 392 2.03 0.28 10.58
C VAL A 392 3.12 -0.79 10.67
N THR A 393 3.74 -1.11 9.54
CA THR A 393 4.92 -2.01 9.48
C THR A 393 6.21 -1.21 9.71
N SER A 394 6.72 -1.22 10.95
CA SER A 394 7.89 -0.40 11.33
C SER A 394 9.18 -0.72 10.57
N CYS A 395 9.32 -1.89 9.96
CA CYS A 395 10.49 -2.23 9.14
C CYS A 395 10.54 -1.45 7.81
N LEU A 396 9.45 -0.80 7.38
CA LEU A 396 9.41 0.00 6.14
C LEU A 396 9.18 1.49 6.39
N ILE A 397 9.53 1.96 7.59
CA ILE A 397 9.43 3.38 7.93
C ILE A 397 10.84 3.89 8.17
N PRO A 398 11.35 4.86 7.37
CA PRO A 398 12.57 5.57 7.69
C PRO A 398 12.50 6.14 9.10
N THR A 399 13.53 5.93 9.92
CA THR A 399 13.57 6.39 11.32
C THR A 399 13.21 7.87 11.45
N ALA A 400 13.69 8.70 10.52
CA ALA A 400 13.38 10.12 10.41
C ALA A 400 11.88 10.47 10.35
N GLN A 401 11.07 9.63 9.72
CA GLN A 401 9.63 9.86 9.60
C GLN A 401 8.88 9.65 10.91
N ALA A 402 9.51 9.03 11.92
CA ALA A 402 8.95 8.91 13.25
C ALA A 402 9.27 10.10 14.16
N ASP A 403 10.21 10.99 13.78
CA ASP A 403 10.62 12.14 14.61
C ASP A 403 9.43 13.05 14.96
N GLY A 404 9.27 13.33 16.25
CA GLY A 404 8.14 14.06 16.83
C GLY A 404 6.85 13.23 16.97
N GLY A 405 6.84 11.97 16.54
CA GLY A 405 5.68 11.09 16.57
C GLY A 405 5.48 10.34 17.89
N SER A 406 4.30 9.73 18.02
CA SER A 406 3.95 8.81 19.10
C SER A 406 3.94 7.37 18.59
N VAL A 407 4.56 6.45 19.33
CA VAL A 407 4.63 5.02 19.00
C VAL A 407 4.14 4.19 20.18
N VAL A 408 3.24 3.25 19.90
CA VAL A 408 2.85 2.20 20.85
C VAL A 408 3.36 0.85 20.33
N THR A 409 4.25 0.22 21.10
CA THR A 409 4.73 -1.14 20.87
C THR A 409 3.92 -2.14 21.69
N VAL A 410 4.18 -3.45 21.54
CA VAL A 410 3.48 -4.48 22.33
C VAL A 410 3.60 -4.24 23.84
N GLU A 411 4.75 -3.71 24.30
CA GLU A 411 4.98 -3.39 25.71
C GLU A 411 4.11 -2.22 26.18
N GLY A 412 3.72 -1.32 25.30
CA GLY A 412 2.85 -0.18 25.61
C GLY A 412 1.37 -0.53 25.74
N LEU A 413 0.97 -1.75 25.37
CA LEU A 413 -0.42 -2.19 25.51
C LEU A 413 -0.80 -2.44 26.99
N ALA A 414 0.14 -2.87 27.82
CA ALA A 414 -0.10 -3.15 29.23
C ALA A 414 0.12 -1.90 30.09
N ASN A 415 -0.66 -1.76 31.16
CA ASN A 415 -0.44 -0.74 32.19
C ASN A 415 0.13 -1.39 33.46
N GLY A 416 1.46 -1.39 33.57
CA GLY A 416 2.15 -2.04 34.69
C GLY A 416 1.94 -3.55 34.68
N GLN A 417 1.22 -4.07 35.69
CA GLN A 417 0.87 -5.50 35.77
C GLN A 417 -0.50 -5.82 35.15
N ASN A 418 -1.26 -4.80 34.75
CA ASN A 418 -2.57 -4.98 34.14
C ASN A 418 -2.40 -5.15 32.64
N LEU A 419 -2.70 -6.34 32.13
CA LEU A 419 -2.65 -6.66 30.71
C LEU A 419 -3.81 -5.97 29.97
N HIS A 420 -3.56 -5.62 28.71
CA HIS A 420 -4.61 -5.18 27.80
C HIS A 420 -5.66 -6.29 27.63
N PRO A 421 -6.96 -6.00 27.47
CA PRO A 421 -7.99 -7.02 27.25
C PRO A 421 -7.64 -8.02 26.14
N VAL A 422 -7.07 -7.53 25.02
CA VAL A 422 -6.56 -8.36 23.92
C VAL A 422 -5.46 -9.33 24.39
N GLN A 423 -4.52 -8.87 25.22
CA GLN A 423 -3.45 -9.72 25.76
C GLN A 423 -4.02 -10.81 26.67
N THR A 424 -4.96 -10.47 27.55
CA THR A 424 -5.65 -11.42 28.42
C THR A 424 -6.38 -12.49 27.61
N LYS A 425 -7.13 -12.09 26.57
CA LYS A 425 -7.83 -13.06 25.72
C LYS A 425 -6.90 -13.99 24.95
N PHE A 426 -5.76 -13.47 24.47
CA PHE A 426 -4.76 -14.31 23.82
C PHE A 426 -4.20 -15.38 24.77
N LEU A 427 -4.05 -15.05 26.06
CA LEU A 427 -3.67 -16.04 27.08
C LEU A 427 -4.80 -17.04 27.35
N ASP A 428 -6.03 -16.56 27.58
CA ASP A 428 -7.20 -17.41 27.87
C ASP A 428 -7.47 -18.44 26.78
N LYS A 429 -7.27 -18.06 25.52
CA LYS A 429 -7.48 -18.92 24.34
C LYS A 429 -6.24 -19.66 23.88
N PHE A 430 -5.13 -19.57 24.62
CA PHE A 430 -3.84 -20.18 24.22
C PHE A 430 -3.42 -19.79 22.79
N ALA A 431 -3.68 -18.53 22.41
CA ALA A 431 -3.39 -17.97 21.08
C ALA A 431 -1.88 -17.67 20.87
N VAL A 432 -1.02 -18.20 21.75
CA VAL A 432 0.43 -18.06 21.71
C VAL A 432 1.06 -19.44 21.52
N GLN A 433 1.74 -19.64 20.38
CA GLN A 433 2.48 -20.86 20.05
C GLN A 433 3.98 -20.65 20.29
N CYS A 434 4.80 -20.49 19.23
CA CYS A 434 6.20 -20.09 19.40
C CYS A 434 6.38 -18.63 19.88
N GLY A 435 5.32 -17.81 19.79
CA GLY A 435 5.28 -16.44 20.29
C GLY A 435 5.97 -15.38 19.41
N PHE A 436 6.66 -15.76 18.33
CA PHE A 436 7.46 -14.80 17.55
C PHE A 436 6.63 -13.70 16.86
N CYS A 437 5.49 -14.08 16.25
CA CYS A 437 4.59 -13.14 15.57
C CYS A 437 3.59 -12.47 16.53
N THR A 438 3.44 -13.01 17.74
CA THR A 438 2.42 -12.58 18.72
C THR A 438 2.47 -11.08 19.03
N PRO A 439 3.65 -10.43 19.20
CA PRO A 439 3.71 -8.98 19.38
C PRO A 439 2.96 -8.18 18.30
N GLY A 440 3.20 -8.51 17.03
CA GLY A 440 2.55 -7.84 15.91
C GLY A 440 1.05 -8.11 15.85
N PHE A 441 0.62 -9.34 16.17
CA PHE A 441 -0.81 -9.68 16.26
C PHE A 441 -1.52 -8.91 17.36
N LEU A 442 -0.91 -8.78 18.54
CA LEU A 442 -1.50 -8.07 19.68
C LEU A 442 -1.70 -6.59 19.38
N VAL A 443 -0.72 -5.92 18.75
CA VAL A 443 -0.84 -4.50 18.38
C VAL A 443 -1.87 -4.30 17.27
N ALA A 444 -1.89 -5.17 16.25
CA ALA A 444 -2.91 -5.12 15.20
C ALA A 444 -4.32 -5.36 15.76
N ALA A 445 -4.47 -6.35 16.64
CA ALA A 445 -5.74 -6.66 17.28
C ALA A 445 -6.23 -5.56 18.23
N ALA A 446 -5.33 -4.93 19.00
CA ALA A 446 -5.67 -3.74 19.79
C ALA A 446 -6.20 -2.62 18.87
N SER A 447 -5.50 -2.34 17.77
CA SER A 447 -5.93 -1.32 16.80
C SER A 447 -7.28 -1.66 16.14
N LEU A 448 -7.55 -2.94 15.88
CA LEU A 448 -8.85 -3.40 15.37
C LEU A 448 -9.96 -3.13 16.38
N CYS A 449 -9.73 -3.48 17.66
CA CYS A 449 -10.72 -3.29 18.71
C CYS A 449 -10.93 -1.81 19.07
N ASP A 450 -9.91 -0.97 18.93
CA ASP A 450 -10.03 0.49 19.08
C ASP A 450 -10.92 1.10 17.98
N GLU A 451 -10.88 0.53 16.76
CA GLU A 451 -11.67 0.96 15.61
C GLU A 451 -13.10 0.39 15.61
N ASN A 452 -13.26 -0.84 16.07
CA ASN A 452 -14.54 -1.56 16.07
C ASN A 452 -14.71 -2.33 17.39
N ASP A 453 -15.66 -1.88 18.21
CA ASP A 453 -15.98 -2.44 19.53
C ASP A 453 -16.56 -3.86 19.52
N SER A 454 -16.97 -4.36 18.35
CA SER A 454 -17.55 -5.70 18.20
C SER A 454 -17.24 -6.25 16.80
N PRO A 455 -15.96 -6.53 16.49
CA PRO A 455 -15.57 -6.95 15.15
C PRO A 455 -16.14 -8.33 14.83
N SER A 456 -16.66 -8.50 13.61
CA SER A 456 -17.09 -9.81 13.13
C SER A 456 -15.89 -10.71 12.79
N ASP A 457 -16.10 -12.01 12.61
CA ASP A 457 -15.06 -12.92 12.12
C ASP A 457 -14.40 -12.42 10.82
N GLU A 458 -15.20 -11.84 9.92
CA GLU A 458 -14.70 -11.22 8.67
C GLU A 458 -13.82 -10.00 8.95
N ASP A 459 -14.21 -9.14 9.90
CA ASP A 459 -13.41 -7.98 10.30
C ASP A 459 -12.09 -8.42 10.94
N ILE A 460 -12.12 -9.44 11.80
CA ILE A 460 -10.93 -9.99 12.43
C ILE A 460 -9.98 -10.57 11.38
N GLN A 461 -10.50 -11.34 10.42
CA GLN A 461 -9.69 -11.90 9.34
C GLN A 461 -9.10 -10.80 8.45
N ALA A 462 -9.88 -9.77 8.09
CA ALA A 462 -9.43 -8.66 7.25
C ALA A 462 -8.38 -7.79 7.97
N GLY A 463 -8.62 -7.44 9.24
CA GLY A 463 -7.70 -6.66 10.06
C GLY A 463 -6.38 -7.38 10.28
N LEU A 464 -6.43 -8.66 10.65
CA LEU A 464 -5.23 -9.45 10.93
C LEU A 464 -4.57 -10.08 9.68
N ALA A 465 -5.09 -9.81 8.49
CA ALA A 465 -4.55 -10.33 7.23
C ALA A 465 -3.07 -9.95 7.01
N GLY A 466 -2.60 -8.89 7.69
CA GLY A 466 -1.21 -8.44 7.67
C GLY A 466 -0.25 -9.19 8.59
N ASN A 467 -0.75 -10.15 9.38
CA ASN A 467 0.04 -10.85 10.40
C ASN A 467 0.13 -12.34 10.05
N LEU A 468 1.34 -12.83 9.79
CA LEU A 468 1.59 -14.21 9.41
C LEU A 468 2.15 -15.02 10.58
N CYS A 469 1.47 -16.11 10.92
CA CYS A 469 1.89 -17.06 11.95
C CYS A 469 2.49 -18.32 11.30
N ARG A 470 3.81 -18.50 11.45
CA ARG A 470 4.51 -19.70 10.94
C ARG A 470 4.01 -21.00 11.58
N CYS A 471 3.55 -20.95 12.82
CA CYS A 471 3.00 -22.10 13.55
C CYS A 471 1.53 -22.40 13.21
N THR A 472 0.89 -21.60 12.34
CA THR A 472 -0.50 -21.80 11.88
C THR A 472 -1.59 -21.77 12.97
N GLY A 473 -1.32 -21.13 14.12
CA GLY A 473 -2.25 -21.03 15.26
C GLY A 473 -3.43 -20.07 15.10
N TYR A 474 -3.92 -19.84 13.87
CA TYR A 474 -4.87 -18.76 13.55
C TYR A 474 -6.24 -18.93 14.21
N TYR A 475 -6.74 -20.15 14.37
CA TYR A 475 -8.08 -20.39 14.95
C TYR A 475 -8.18 -19.83 16.38
N SER A 476 -7.19 -20.11 17.23
CA SER A 476 -7.16 -19.57 18.60
C SER A 476 -6.98 -18.05 18.64
N ILE A 477 -6.27 -17.48 17.66
CA ILE A 477 -6.11 -16.02 17.52
C ILE A 477 -7.45 -15.36 17.19
N VAL A 478 -8.20 -15.90 16.23
CA VAL A 478 -9.54 -15.40 15.87
C VAL A 478 -10.49 -15.56 17.05
N GLU A 479 -10.51 -16.73 17.69
CA GLU A 479 -11.36 -17.01 18.85
C GLU A 479 -11.07 -16.10 20.05
N ALA A 480 -9.82 -15.64 20.21
CA ALA A 480 -9.45 -14.68 21.25
C ALA A 480 -10.12 -13.31 21.07
N LEU A 481 -10.47 -12.93 19.84
CA LEU A 481 -11.06 -11.63 19.54
C LEU A 481 -12.59 -11.67 19.42
N ASN A 482 -13.16 -12.86 19.25
CA ASN A 482 -14.61 -13.02 19.16
C ASN A 482 -15.31 -12.58 20.46
N GLY A 483 -16.19 -11.59 20.33
CA GLY A 483 -16.97 -11.05 21.45
C GLY A 483 -16.18 -10.19 22.44
N LEU A 484 -14.97 -9.75 22.07
CA LEU A 484 -14.22 -8.79 22.86
C LEU A 484 -14.78 -7.38 22.63
N SER A 485 -15.32 -6.76 23.68
CA SER A 485 -15.62 -5.33 23.73
C SER A 485 -14.58 -4.66 24.62
N VAL A 486 -13.82 -3.70 24.08
CA VAL A 486 -12.71 -3.05 24.81
C VAL A 486 -13.18 -1.82 25.60
N ASN A 487 -14.35 -1.28 25.26
CA ASN A 487 -14.92 -0.07 25.90
C ASN A 487 -15.80 -0.31 27.14
N SER A 488 -15.93 -1.54 27.66
CA SER A 488 -16.84 -1.82 28.79
C SER A 488 -16.28 -1.57 30.20
N GLU A 489 -15.03 -1.13 30.36
CA GLU A 489 -14.40 -0.98 31.70
C GLU A 489 -13.59 0.31 31.90
N SER A 490 -14.09 1.45 31.39
CA SER A 490 -13.67 2.77 31.87
C SER A 490 -14.88 3.57 32.37
N SER A 491 -15.32 3.27 33.60
CA SER A 491 -16.32 4.02 34.36
C SER A 491 -15.90 4.12 35.81
#